data_AF-A0A7C6B2W5-F1
#
_entry.id   AF-A0A7C6B2W5-F1
#
_cell.length_a   1.000
_cell.length_b   1.000
_cell.length_c   1.000
_cell.angle_alpha   90.00
_cell.angle_beta   90.00
_cell.angle_gamma   90.00
#
_symmetry.space_group_name_H-M   'P 1'
#
loop_
_entity.id
_entity.type
_entity.pdbx_description
1 polymer ?
#
loop_
_entity_poly.entity_id
_entity_poly.type
_entity_poly.pdbx_seq_one_letter_code
_entity_poly.pdbx_strand_id
1 'polypeptide(L)'
;MTNPAQTAPGDEPLFLEIRPPAAGFHVYLIRGAQFPVKPLHLSRWLSLYRLLRPLLFPAGTRPLPVIQMWRLHHNDGALVLSGNAQAWMPDFGAGVWLDAPPPRLWTPEDFMNLGPGELLPPPVLSAIRLRSPQLDHEQAWMQLGGRGCYMEFTVGGDPEAFLEKQAGLYRTWIEEPMIAAQTFFVPLIKAASFESALFASRQKHADPLLTYVRESAEDEGLLILSREKLEGRFEQCFKAVPWAAPDEKTQMFLIRPAALPA
;
A
#
# COMPACT_ATOMS: atom_id res chain seq x y z
N MET A 1 -6.16 -12.17 37.78
CA MET A 1 -5.67 -11.00 37.03
C MET A 1 -4.19 -11.23 36.77
N THR A 2 -3.87 -11.87 35.64
CA THR A 2 -2.49 -12.18 35.26
C THR A 2 -1.88 -10.96 34.58
N ASN A 3 -0.73 -10.52 35.11
CA ASN A 3 0.10 -9.45 34.57
C ASN A 3 0.36 -9.71 33.07
N PRO A 4 0.08 -8.77 32.15
CA PRO A 4 0.49 -8.95 30.76
C PRO A 4 2.01 -8.97 30.76
N ALA A 5 2.60 -10.11 30.36
CA ALA A 5 4.03 -10.25 30.17
C ALA A 5 4.50 -9.07 29.32
N GLN A 6 5.42 -8.28 29.86
CA GLN A 6 6.09 -7.22 29.11
C GLN A 6 6.82 -7.90 27.95
N THR A 7 6.25 -7.79 26.75
CA THR A 7 6.90 -8.20 25.50
C THR A 7 8.22 -7.46 25.38
N ALA A 8 9.31 -8.19 25.14
CA ALA A 8 10.61 -7.57 24.93
C ALA A 8 10.54 -6.61 23.71
N PRO A 9 11.35 -5.53 23.70
CA PRO A 9 11.43 -4.65 22.54
C PRO A 9 11.81 -5.46 21.29
N GLY A 10 10.94 -5.51 20.28
CA GLY A 10 11.14 -6.32 19.06
C GLY A 10 10.10 -7.43 18.82
N ASP A 11 9.36 -7.81 19.86
CA ASP A 11 8.42 -8.95 19.85
C ASP A 11 6.95 -8.56 19.62
N GLU A 12 6.72 -7.37 19.09
CA GLU A 12 5.37 -6.89 18.81
C GLU A 12 4.67 -7.79 17.76
N PRO A 13 3.43 -8.22 18.01
CA PRO A 13 2.67 -9.01 17.06
C PRO A 13 2.28 -8.16 15.83
N LEU A 14 2.44 -8.74 14.65
CA LEU A 14 1.71 -8.30 13.46
C LEU A 14 0.32 -8.95 13.49
N PHE A 15 -0.67 -8.29 12.90
CA PHE A 15 -2.05 -8.78 12.86
C PHE A 15 -2.56 -8.81 11.43
N LEU A 16 -2.86 -9.98 10.89
CA LEU A 16 -3.73 -10.06 9.71
C LEU A 16 -5.17 -9.92 10.17
N GLU A 17 -5.89 -8.97 9.58
CA GLU A 17 -7.32 -8.78 9.69
C GLU A 17 -7.96 -9.18 8.35
N ILE A 18 -8.89 -10.14 8.38
CA ILE A 18 -9.71 -10.50 7.21
C ILE A 18 -11.02 -9.74 7.32
N ARG A 19 -11.31 -8.88 6.33
CA ARG A 19 -12.54 -8.09 6.29
C ARG A 19 -13.59 -8.73 5.39
N PRO A 20 -14.88 -8.42 5.58
CA PRO A 20 -15.91 -8.82 4.64
C PRO A 20 -15.56 -8.40 3.20
N PRO A 21 -15.82 -9.24 2.19
CA PRO A 21 -15.62 -8.86 0.80
C PRO A 21 -16.41 -7.61 0.43
N ALA A 22 -15.80 -6.71 -0.33
CA ALA A 22 -16.40 -5.42 -0.70
C ALA A 22 -16.04 -5.04 -2.14
N ALA A 23 -16.99 -4.50 -2.90
CA ALA A 23 -16.80 -4.09 -4.31
C ALA A 23 -16.16 -5.18 -5.21
N GLY A 24 -16.48 -6.45 -4.92
CA GLY A 24 -15.92 -7.62 -5.62
C GLY A 24 -14.46 -7.94 -5.27
N PHE A 25 -13.92 -7.39 -4.18
CA PHE A 25 -12.61 -7.74 -3.64
C PHE A 25 -12.74 -8.55 -2.35
N HIS A 26 -11.85 -9.50 -2.16
CA HIS A 26 -11.44 -9.96 -0.85
C HIS A 26 -10.48 -8.94 -0.24
N VAL A 27 -10.70 -8.59 1.02
CA VAL A 27 -10.02 -7.48 1.70
C VAL A 27 -9.26 -8.00 2.90
N TYR A 28 -7.96 -7.71 2.93
CA TYR A 28 -7.04 -8.14 3.97
C TYR A 28 -6.18 -6.97 4.43
N LEU A 29 -5.93 -6.86 5.72
CA LEU A 29 -5.10 -5.81 6.28
C LEU A 29 -4.09 -6.40 7.25
N ILE A 30 -2.81 -6.22 6.98
CA ILE A 30 -1.74 -6.61 7.89
C ILE A 30 -1.30 -5.38 8.68
N ARG A 31 -1.58 -5.34 9.98
CA ARG A 31 -1.22 -4.24 10.88
C ARG A 31 0.05 -4.58 11.65
N GLY A 32 0.89 -3.55 11.86
CA GLY A 32 1.93 -3.57 12.88
C GLY A 32 1.49 -2.81 14.13
N ALA A 33 2.33 -2.76 15.17
CA ALA A 33 2.04 -1.95 16.36
C ALA A 33 2.13 -0.44 16.08
N GLN A 34 2.93 -0.03 15.10
CA GLN A 34 3.04 1.35 14.65
C GLN A 34 3.39 1.40 13.15
N PHE A 35 2.89 2.43 12.47
CA PHE A 35 3.14 2.68 11.06
C PHE A 35 3.47 4.16 10.79
N PRO A 36 4.48 4.53 9.97
CA PRO A 36 5.46 3.66 9.31
C PRO A 36 6.25 2.76 10.27
N VAL A 37 6.80 1.68 9.74
CA VAL A 37 7.44 0.63 10.54
C VAL A 37 8.73 1.15 11.16
N LYS A 38 8.89 0.98 12.48
CA LYS A 38 10.12 1.35 13.19
C LYS A 38 11.31 0.50 12.71
N PRO A 39 12.54 1.03 12.76
CA PRO A 39 13.74 0.29 12.36
C PRO A 39 13.88 -1.11 12.98
N LEU A 40 13.50 -1.26 14.26
CA LEU A 40 13.56 -2.54 14.98
C LEU A 40 12.68 -3.64 14.37
N HIS A 41 11.57 -3.27 13.73
CA HIS A 41 10.60 -4.22 13.14
C HIS A 41 10.69 -4.31 11.62
N LEU A 42 11.56 -3.50 11.00
CA LEU A 42 11.65 -3.37 9.55
C LEU A 42 12.03 -4.70 8.88
N SER A 43 13.02 -5.42 9.40
CA SER A 43 13.46 -6.70 8.82
C SER A 43 12.33 -7.75 8.77
N ARG A 44 11.48 -7.79 9.80
CA ARG A 44 10.31 -8.69 9.87
C ARG A 44 9.26 -8.28 8.85
N TRP A 45 8.94 -6.98 8.76
CA TRP A 45 8.01 -6.44 7.77
C TRP A 45 8.44 -6.75 6.34
N LEU A 46 9.71 -6.49 6.04
CA LEU A 46 10.28 -6.74 4.73
C LEU A 46 10.23 -8.23 4.36
N SER A 47 10.62 -9.10 5.30
CA SER A 47 10.59 -10.55 5.14
C SER A 47 9.17 -11.10 4.94
N LEU A 48 8.18 -10.54 5.65
CA LEU A 48 6.79 -10.93 5.51
C LEU A 48 6.29 -10.74 4.09
N TYR A 49 6.45 -9.53 3.55
CA TYR A 49 5.98 -9.27 2.20
C TYR A 49 6.79 -10.03 1.16
N ARG A 50 8.10 -10.24 1.36
CA ARG A 50 8.88 -11.14 0.50
C ARG A 50 8.25 -12.53 0.39
N LEU A 51 7.71 -13.07 1.48
CA LEU A 51 7.00 -14.36 1.47
C LEU A 51 5.63 -14.27 0.80
N LEU A 52 4.91 -13.17 0.99
CA LEU A 52 3.57 -12.98 0.43
C LEU A 52 3.59 -12.64 -1.07
N ARG A 53 4.61 -11.91 -1.53
CA ARG A 53 4.66 -11.34 -2.88
C ARG A 53 4.49 -12.41 -3.98
N PRO A 54 5.15 -13.59 -3.94
CA PRO A 54 4.93 -14.63 -4.94
C PRO A 54 3.50 -15.21 -4.96
N LEU A 55 2.78 -15.16 -3.82
CA LEU A 55 1.38 -15.58 -3.75
C LEU A 55 0.43 -14.52 -4.34
N LEU A 56 0.77 -13.25 -4.15
CA LEU A 56 -0.02 -12.10 -4.59
C LEU A 56 0.21 -11.79 -6.08
N PHE A 57 1.44 -12.02 -6.55
CA PHE A 57 1.91 -11.73 -7.90
C PHE A 57 2.64 -12.96 -8.46
N PRO A 58 1.90 -14.01 -8.83
CA PRO A 58 2.49 -15.23 -9.37
C PRO A 58 3.23 -14.98 -10.69
N ALA A 59 4.10 -15.92 -11.07
CA ALA A 59 4.88 -15.84 -12.30
C ALA A 59 3.98 -15.60 -13.53
N GLY A 60 4.43 -14.71 -14.43
CA GLY A 60 3.67 -14.32 -15.62
C GLY A 60 2.71 -13.15 -15.42
N THR A 61 2.49 -12.70 -14.18
CA THR A 61 1.81 -11.42 -13.92
C THR A 61 2.71 -10.23 -14.27
N ARG A 62 2.10 -9.07 -14.55
CA ARG A 62 2.79 -7.81 -14.84
C ARG A 62 2.43 -6.76 -13.78
N PRO A 63 2.99 -6.86 -12.56
CA PRO A 63 2.68 -5.89 -11.51
C PRO A 63 3.24 -4.51 -11.85
N LEU A 64 2.51 -3.48 -11.42
CA LEU A 64 2.87 -2.07 -11.49
C LEU A 64 3.33 -1.60 -10.10
N PRO A 65 4.64 -1.51 -9.85
CA PRO A 65 5.18 -0.94 -8.62
C PRO A 65 5.15 0.59 -8.70
N VAL A 66 4.62 1.19 -7.65
CA VAL A 66 4.41 2.62 -7.54
C VAL A 66 4.80 3.11 -6.16
N ILE A 67 5.53 4.21 -6.10
CA ILE A 67 5.96 4.85 -4.87
C ILE A 67 5.16 6.13 -4.63
N GLN A 68 4.58 6.28 -3.45
CA GLN A 68 3.88 7.48 -3.02
C GLN A 68 4.90 8.50 -2.48
N MET A 69 5.13 9.57 -3.26
CA MET A 69 6.24 10.51 -3.02
C MET A 69 6.18 11.18 -1.64
N TRP A 70 4.97 11.47 -1.15
CA TRP A 70 4.78 12.23 0.10
C TRP A 70 5.37 11.54 1.34
N ARG A 71 5.66 10.23 1.28
CA ARG A 71 6.28 9.45 2.37
C ARG A 71 7.75 9.12 2.14
N LEU A 72 8.34 9.54 1.02
CA LEU A 72 9.76 9.28 0.73
C LEU A 72 10.74 9.96 1.68
N HIS A 73 10.30 10.96 2.45
CA HIS A 73 11.13 11.61 3.46
C HIS A 73 11.39 10.73 4.69
N HIS A 74 10.63 9.63 4.88
CA HIS A 74 10.87 8.69 5.97
C HIS A 74 12.03 7.74 5.64
N ASN A 75 12.94 7.57 6.61
CA ASN A 75 14.04 6.59 6.56
C ASN A 75 14.82 6.60 5.23
N ASP A 76 15.23 7.80 4.77
CA ASP A 76 16.05 8.02 3.58
C ASP A 76 15.48 7.48 2.25
N GLY A 77 14.15 7.33 2.15
CA GLY A 77 13.51 6.82 0.93
C GLY A 77 13.84 7.62 -0.33
N ALA A 78 13.98 8.94 -0.22
CA ALA A 78 14.39 9.80 -1.32
C ALA A 78 15.81 9.51 -1.82
N LEU A 79 16.75 9.22 -0.90
CA LEU A 79 18.13 8.82 -1.26
C LEU A 79 18.13 7.47 -1.98
N VAL A 80 17.34 6.51 -1.51
CA VAL A 80 17.16 5.20 -2.16
C VAL A 80 16.63 5.36 -3.58
N LEU A 81 15.54 6.13 -3.76
CA LEU A 81 14.97 6.37 -5.08
C LEU A 81 15.97 7.08 -6.01
N SER A 82 16.66 8.12 -5.51
CA SER A 82 17.65 8.85 -6.30
C SER A 82 18.83 7.98 -6.71
N GLY A 83 19.34 7.14 -5.81
CA GLY A 83 20.47 6.24 -6.08
C GLY A 83 20.15 5.15 -7.10
N ASN A 84 18.87 4.77 -7.21
CA ASN A 84 18.41 3.75 -8.17
C ASN A 84 17.68 4.33 -9.39
N ALA A 85 17.57 5.67 -9.52
CA ALA A 85 16.69 6.31 -10.52
C ALA A 85 16.99 5.85 -11.96
N GLN A 86 18.28 5.73 -12.31
CA GLN A 86 18.67 5.24 -13.64
C GLN A 86 18.22 3.79 -13.89
N ALA A 87 18.35 2.92 -12.89
CA ALA A 87 18.02 1.50 -12.99
C ALA A 87 16.51 1.25 -12.94
N TRP A 88 15.76 2.06 -12.18
CA TRP A 88 14.32 1.88 -11.99
C TRP A 88 13.45 2.62 -13.00
N MET A 89 14.02 3.61 -13.71
CA MET A 89 13.33 4.42 -14.73
C MET A 89 12.01 5.02 -14.20
N PRO A 90 12.06 5.88 -13.15
CA PRO A 90 10.88 6.44 -12.52
C PRO A 90 10.09 7.30 -13.50
N ASP A 91 8.77 7.16 -13.46
CA ASP A 91 7.81 7.95 -14.21
C ASP A 91 6.80 8.58 -13.24
N PHE A 92 6.44 9.84 -13.47
CA PHE A 92 5.70 10.65 -12.52
C PHE A 92 4.24 10.83 -12.94
N GLY A 93 3.33 10.60 -12.00
CA GLY A 93 1.90 10.82 -12.17
C GLY A 93 1.24 11.17 -10.85
N ALA A 94 -0.07 10.93 -10.75
CA ALA A 94 -0.84 11.24 -9.55
C ALA A 94 -1.59 10.02 -8.99
N GLY A 95 -1.49 9.84 -7.68
CA GLY A 95 -2.40 9.02 -6.90
C GLY A 95 -3.68 9.79 -6.60
N VAL A 96 -4.82 9.13 -6.78
CA VAL A 96 -6.14 9.74 -6.60
C VAL A 96 -6.98 8.91 -5.65
N TRP A 97 -7.39 9.50 -4.54
CA TRP A 97 -8.34 8.89 -3.61
C TRP A 97 -9.70 8.74 -4.27
N LEU A 98 -10.19 7.50 -4.33
CA LEU A 98 -11.50 7.23 -4.92
C LEU A 98 -12.66 7.60 -4.00
N ASP A 99 -12.41 7.77 -2.70
CA ASP A 99 -13.39 8.08 -1.66
C ASP A 99 -13.38 9.53 -1.16
N ALA A 100 -12.54 10.40 -1.75
CA ALA A 100 -12.40 11.81 -1.36
C ALA A 100 -12.81 12.76 -2.50
N PRO A 101 -13.01 14.06 -2.26
CA PRO A 101 -13.20 15.04 -3.34
C PRO A 101 -12.06 15.02 -4.37
N PRO A 102 -12.27 15.58 -5.58
CA PRO A 102 -11.22 15.69 -6.58
C PRO A 102 -9.98 16.40 -6.03
N PRO A 103 -8.77 15.92 -6.37
CA PRO A 103 -7.55 16.56 -5.93
C PRO A 103 -7.49 17.98 -6.53
N ARG A 104 -7.07 18.93 -5.70
CA ARG A 104 -6.98 20.36 -6.05
C ARG A 104 -5.76 20.97 -5.38
N LEU A 105 -5.26 22.07 -5.94
CA LEU A 105 -4.22 22.86 -5.27
C LEU A 105 -4.78 23.52 -4.00
N TRP A 106 -3.87 23.88 -3.11
CA TRP A 106 -4.21 24.68 -1.94
C TRP A 106 -4.69 26.06 -2.37
N THR A 107 -5.77 26.52 -1.74
CA THR A 107 -6.25 27.89 -1.86
C THR A 107 -5.84 28.70 -0.63
N PRO A 108 -5.84 30.04 -0.69
CA PRO A 108 -5.60 30.87 0.48
C PRO A 108 -6.49 30.52 1.68
N GLU A 109 -7.75 30.16 1.43
CA GLU A 109 -8.71 29.77 2.47
C GLU A 109 -8.28 28.52 3.22
N ASP A 110 -7.59 27.57 2.57
CA ASP A 110 -7.07 26.38 3.26
C ASP A 110 -6.06 26.76 4.34
N PHE A 111 -5.21 27.76 4.07
CA PHE A 111 -4.22 28.25 5.04
C PHE A 111 -4.88 29.06 6.17
N MET A 112 -5.90 29.84 5.84
CA MET A 112 -6.61 30.68 6.82
C MET A 112 -7.44 29.86 7.82
N ASN A 113 -7.91 28.68 7.40
CA ASN A 113 -8.71 27.78 8.24
C ASN A 113 -7.87 26.75 9.00
N LEU A 114 -6.54 26.77 8.87
CA LEU A 114 -5.66 25.80 9.51
C LEU A 114 -5.57 26.06 11.02
N GLY A 115 -6.00 25.09 11.83
CA GLY A 115 -5.85 25.16 13.28
C GLY A 115 -4.39 25.09 13.73
N PRO A 116 -4.05 25.59 14.94
CA PRO A 116 -2.71 25.45 15.49
C PRO A 116 -2.26 23.97 15.55
N GLY A 117 -1.19 23.64 14.83
CA GLY A 117 -0.63 22.28 14.78
C GLY A 117 -1.29 21.34 13.75
N GLU A 118 -2.29 21.81 13.01
CA GLU A 118 -2.87 21.05 11.90
C GLU A 118 -1.93 21.08 10.68
N LEU A 119 -1.93 19.99 9.92
CA LEU A 119 -1.18 19.89 8.67
C LEU A 119 -2.15 19.89 7.50
N LEU A 120 -1.86 20.69 6.48
CA LEU A 120 -2.61 20.63 5.23
C LEU A 120 -2.37 19.27 4.56
N PRO A 121 -3.44 18.59 4.11
CA PRO A 121 -3.26 17.40 3.28
C PRO A 121 -2.51 17.80 2.00
N PRO A 122 -1.63 16.94 1.47
CA PRO A 122 -0.90 17.25 0.25
C PRO A 122 -1.90 17.50 -0.89
N PRO A 123 -1.72 18.55 -1.69
CA PRO A 123 -2.68 18.94 -2.74
C PRO A 123 -2.72 17.89 -3.85
N VAL A 124 -1.58 17.24 -4.09
CA VAL A 124 -1.41 16.14 -5.03
C VAL A 124 -0.61 15.04 -4.35
N LEU A 125 -1.12 13.81 -4.41
CA LEU A 125 -0.36 12.65 -3.99
C LEU A 125 0.46 12.16 -5.17
N SER A 126 1.65 12.71 -5.38
CA SER A 126 2.49 12.30 -6.50
C SER A 126 2.82 10.81 -6.41
N ALA A 127 2.62 10.12 -7.53
CA ALA A 127 2.85 8.70 -7.70
C ALA A 127 4.03 8.49 -8.64
N ILE A 128 5.02 7.69 -8.23
CA ILE A 128 6.23 7.42 -9.00
C ILE A 128 6.20 5.95 -9.41
N ARG A 129 5.90 5.69 -10.68
CA ARG A 129 5.88 4.33 -11.23
C ARG A 129 7.31 3.92 -11.61
N LEU A 130 7.74 2.73 -11.19
CA LEU A 130 9.02 2.17 -11.59
C LEU A 130 8.79 1.33 -12.86
N ARG A 131 9.42 1.71 -13.99
CA ARG A 131 9.10 1.17 -15.33
C ARG A 131 10.15 0.24 -15.93
N SER A 132 11.27 0.06 -15.25
CA SER A 132 12.36 -0.74 -15.79
C SER A 132 11.89 -2.17 -16.11
N PRO A 133 12.07 -2.67 -17.36
CA PRO A 133 11.74 -4.06 -17.70
C PRO A 133 12.59 -5.09 -16.94
N GLN A 134 13.70 -4.64 -16.34
CA GLN A 134 14.65 -5.44 -15.56
C GLN A 134 14.48 -5.17 -14.05
N LEU A 135 13.38 -4.52 -13.65
CA LEU A 135 13.16 -4.18 -12.25
C LEU A 135 13.09 -5.44 -11.39
N ASP A 136 13.98 -5.52 -10.40
CA ASP A 136 13.84 -6.44 -9.30
C ASP A 136 12.85 -5.86 -8.27
N HIS A 137 11.60 -6.30 -8.37
CA HIS A 137 10.52 -5.84 -7.50
C HIS A 137 10.74 -6.24 -6.04
N GLU A 138 11.34 -7.41 -5.78
CA GLU A 138 11.66 -7.83 -4.43
C GLU A 138 12.74 -6.90 -3.85
N GLN A 139 13.79 -6.62 -4.61
CA GLN A 139 14.82 -5.66 -4.20
C GLN A 139 14.24 -4.27 -3.95
N ALA A 140 13.37 -3.77 -4.83
CA ALA A 140 12.71 -2.47 -4.65
C ALA A 140 11.92 -2.44 -3.34
N TRP A 141 11.17 -3.50 -3.04
CA TRP A 141 10.50 -3.67 -1.76
C TRP A 141 11.49 -3.72 -0.58
N MET A 142 12.56 -4.51 -0.67
CA MET A 142 13.56 -4.62 0.40
C MET A 142 14.22 -3.27 0.72
N GLN A 143 14.30 -2.37 -0.26
CA GLN A 143 14.88 -1.04 -0.08
C GLN A 143 13.88 0.02 0.38
N LEU A 144 12.60 -0.04 -0.05
CA LEU A 144 11.61 1.01 0.19
C LEU A 144 10.47 0.63 1.15
N GLY A 145 10.19 -0.66 1.33
CA GLY A 145 9.16 -1.17 2.22
C GLY A 145 9.37 -0.72 3.67
N GLY A 146 8.27 -0.72 4.42
CA GLY A 146 8.16 -0.25 5.81
C GLY A 146 7.98 1.26 5.95
N ARG A 147 8.03 2.03 4.87
CA ARG A 147 8.03 3.51 4.91
C ARG A 147 6.65 4.14 4.74
N GLY A 148 5.64 3.37 4.39
CA GLY A 148 4.32 3.93 4.08
C GLY A 148 4.22 4.46 2.65
N CYS A 149 5.12 4.05 1.76
CA CYS A 149 5.24 4.64 0.43
C CYS A 149 5.07 3.64 -0.71
N TYR A 150 5.16 2.34 -0.43
CA TYR A 150 5.15 1.33 -1.48
C TYR A 150 3.73 0.87 -1.82
N MET A 151 3.45 0.81 -3.13
CA MET A 151 2.23 0.25 -3.70
C MET A 151 2.61 -0.67 -4.85
N GLU A 152 1.92 -1.80 -4.99
CA GLU A 152 2.09 -2.71 -6.12
C GLU A 152 0.74 -3.31 -6.48
N PHE A 153 0.39 -3.30 -7.76
CA PHE A 153 -0.90 -3.83 -8.20
C PHE A 153 -0.84 -4.42 -9.60
N THR A 154 -1.78 -5.31 -9.91
CA THR A 154 -1.99 -5.89 -11.24
C THR A 154 -3.36 -5.49 -11.76
N VAL A 155 -3.48 -5.50 -13.09
CA VAL A 155 -4.72 -5.15 -13.79
C VAL A 155 -5.09 -6.22 -14.80
N GLY A 156 -6.37 -6.30 -15.14
CA GLY A 156 -6.83 -7.10 -16.28
C GLY A 156 -6.35 -6.49 -17.59
N GLY A 157 -5.63 -7.27 -18.39
CA GLY A 157 -5.10 -6.86 -19.69
C GLY A 157 -3.71 -6.22 -19.61
N ASP A 158 -3.43 -5.29 -20.52
CA ASP A 158 -2.12 -4.64 -20.62
C ASP A 158 -1.98 -3.44 -19.65
N PRO A 159 -0.92 -3.37 -18.83
CA PRO A 159 -0.73 -2.28 -17.86
C PRO A 159 -0.60 -0.88 -18.46
N GLU A 160 0.04 -0.71 -19.62
CA GLU A 160 0.17 0.61 -20.26
C GLU A 160 -1.18 1.07 -20.80
N ALA A 161 -1.90 0.17 -21.48
CA ALA A 161 -3.26 0.46 -21.95
C ALA A 161 -4.22 0.80 -20.80
N PHE A 162 -4.05 0.16 -19.64
CA PHE A 162 -4.79 0.53 -18.42
C PHE A 162 -4.49 1.96 -17.99
N LEU A 163 -3.22 2.36 -17.89
CA LEU A 163 -2.85 3.70 -17.43
C LEU A 163 -3.33 4.79 -18.38
N GLU A 164 -3.21 4.57 -19.69
CA GLU A 164 -3.71 5.49 -20.72
C GLU A 164 -5.23 5.67 -20.62
N LYS A 165 -5.96 4.55 -20.54
CA LYS A 165 -7.43 4.57 -20.39
C LYS A 165 -7.86 5.27 -19.10
N GLN A 166 -7.21 4.94 -17.98
CA GLN A 166 -7.51 5.55 -16.69
C GLN A 166 -7.25 7.06 -16.73
N ALA A 167 -6.14 7.50 -17.34
CA ALA A 167 -5.84 8.93 -17.43
C ALA A 167 -6.96 9.72 -18.14
N GLY A 168 -7.51 9.18 -19.23
CA GLY A 168 -8.69 9.77 -19.88
C GLY A 168 -9.90 9.87 -18.94
N LEU A 169 -10.16 8.82 -18.13
CA LEU A 169 -11.28 8.79 -17.19
C LEU A 169 -11.10 9.74 -16.00
N TYR A 170 -9.88 9.92 -15.48
CA TYR A 170 -9.62 10.84 -14.37
C TYR A 170 -9.76 12.30 -14.81
N ARG A 171 -9.32 12.63 -16.03
CA ARG A 171 -9.43 13.99 -16.61
C ARG A 171 -10.86 14.46 -16.80
N THR A 172 -11.88 13.58 -16.74
CA THR A 172 -13.27 14.01 -16.86
C THR A 172 -13.82 14.67 -15.59
N TRP A 173 -13.11 14.57 -14.46
CA TRP A 173 -13.61 15.05 -13.16
C TRP A 173 -12.54 15.70 -12.26
N ILE A 174 -11.27 15.64 -12.66
CA ILE A 174 -10.20 16.45 -12.07
C ILE A 174 -10.17 17.79 -12.80
N GLU A 175 -10.61 18.85 -12.11
CA GLU A 175 -10.73 20.19 -12.69
C GLU A 175 -9.40 20.96 -12.71
N GLU A 176 -8.52 20.69 -11.74
CA GLU A 176 -7.24 21.38 -11.58
C GLU A 176 -6.28 21.08 -12.75
N PRO A 177 -5.97 22.06 -13.63
CA PRO A 177 -5.18 21.81 -14.84
C PRO A 177 -3.80 21.21 -14.59
N MET A 178 -3.12 21.63 -13.51
CA MET A 178 -1.81 21.09 -13.15
C MET A 178 -1.84 19.60 -12.80
N ILE A 179 -2.97 19.12 -12.27
CA ILE A 179 -3.16 17.72 -11.90
C ILE A 179 -3.70 16.93 -13.09
N ALA A 180 -4.64 17.49 -13.86
CA ALA A 180 -5.17 16.86 -15.06
C ALA A 180 -4.10 16.61 -16.14
N ALA A 181 -3.04 17.44 -16.16
CA ALA A 181 -1.90 17.31 -17.07
C ALA A 181 -0.94 16.15 -16.75
N GLN A 182 -1.09 15.46 -15.62
CA GLN A 182 -0.25 14.31 -15.27
C GLN A 182 -0.37 13.19 -16.33
N THR A 183 0.73 12.48 -16.57
CA THR A 183 0.83 11.48 -17.66
C THR A 183 -0.01 10.25 -17.37
N PHE A 184 -0.07 9.83 -16.11
CA PHE A 184 -0.89 8.73 -15.63
C PHE A 184 -1.47 9.02 -14.24
N PHE A 185 -2.47 8.23 -13.89
CA PHE A 185 -3.13 8.28 -12.59
C PHE A 185 -3.29 6.87 -12.02
N VAL A 186 -3.18 6.74 -10.70
CA VAL A 186 -3.34 5.47 -9.99
C VAL A 186 -4.39 5.60 -8.88
N PRO A 187 -5.27 4.60 -8.70
CA PRO A 187 -6.27 4.64 -7.65
C PRO A 187 -5.64 4.46 -6.28
N LEU A 188 -6.03 5.30 -5.34
CA LEU A 188 -5.73 5.15 -3.92
C LEU A 188 -7.00 4.69 -3.19
N ILE A 189 -6.88 3.56 -2.51
CA ILE A 189 -7.96 2.89 -1.79
C ILE A 189 -7.46 2.62 -0.37
N LYS A 190 -8.22 3.01 0.64
CA LYS A 190 -8.02 2.61 2.05
C LYS A 190 -9.14 1.69 2.47
N ALA A 191 -9.02 0.99 3.59
CA ALA A 191 -10.03 0.01 3.98
C ALA A 191 -11.42 0.65 4.23
N ALA A 192 -11.45 1.90 4.72
CA ALA A 192 -12.69 2.67 4.88
C ALA A 192 -13.29 3.18 3.55
N SER A 193 -12.56 3.12 2.43
CA SER A 193 -13.07 3.62 1.14
C SER A 193 -14.33 2.89 0.69
N PHE A 194 -14.49 1.61 1.06
CA PHE A 194 -15.64 0.79 0.67
C PHE A 194 -16.97 1.25 1.28
N GLU A 195 -16.94 2.09 2.31
CA GLU A 195 -18.12 2.68 2.94
C GLU A 195 -18.55 4.00 2.27
N SER A 196 -17.71 4.55 1.39
CA SER A 196 -17.92 5.85 0.77
C SER A 196 -18.82 5.79 -0.47
N ALA A 197 -19.85 6.64 -0.49
CA ALA A 197 -20.67 6.84 -1.69
C ALA A 197 -19.86 7.36 -2.88
N LEU A 198 -18.82 8.16 -2.63
CA LEU A 198 -17.91 8.64 -3.68
C LEU A 198 -17.14 7.46 -4.30
N PHE A 199 -16.64 6.55 -3.47
CA PHE A 199 -15.97 5.34 -3.96
C PHE A 199 -16.90 4.50 -4.83
N ALA A 200 -18.14 4.26 -4.38
CA ALA A 200 -19.14 3.52 -5.17
C ALA A 200 -19.38 4.17 -6.55
N SER A 201 -19.49 5.50 -6.61
CA SER A 201 -19.65 6.24 -7.88
C SER A 201 -18.42 6.17 -8.81
N ARG A 202 -17.25 5.84 -8.26
CA ARG A 202 -15.95 5.80 -8.94
C ARG A 202 -15.38 4.41 -9.06
N GLN A 203 -16.16 3.39 -8.75
CA GLN A 203 -15.73 1.99 -8.74
C GLN A 203 -15.09 1.54 -10.07
N LYS A 204 -15.52 2.11 -11.19
CA LYS A 204 -14.92 1.90 -12.53
C LYS A 204 -13.39 2.09 -12.60
N HIS A 205 -12.81 2.87 -11.68
CA HIS A 205 -11.37 3.09 -11.58
C HIS A 205 -10.65 1.95 -10.82
N ALA A 206 -11.34 1.32 -9.87
CA ALA A 206 -10.85 0.16 -9.13
C ALA A 206 -11.17 -1.16 -9.84
N ASP A 207 -12.23 -1.21 -10.66
CA ASP A 207 -12.71 -2.45 -11.27
C ASP A 207 -11.66 -3.24 -12.06
N PRO A 208 -10.76 -2.60 -12.85
CA PRO A 208 -9.73 -3.32 -13.57
C PRO A 208 -8.63 -3.93 -12.68
N LEU A 209 -8.54 -3.56 -11.39
CA LEU A 209 -7.54 -4.10 -10.47
C LEU A 209 -7.84 -5.58 -10.18
N LEU A 210 -6.81 -6.41 -10.23
CA LEU A 210 -6.88 -7.83 -9.90
C LEU A 210 -6.32 -8.11 -8.50
N THR A 211 -5.10 -7.63 -8.25
CA THR A 211 -4.45 -7.64 -6.94
C THR A 211 -3.92 -6.24 -6.68
N TYR A 212 -4.11 -5.73 -5.47
CA TYR A 212 -3.65 -4.41 -5.04
C TYR A 212 -3.03 -4.54 -3.65
N VAL A 213 -1.81 -4.06 -3.50
CA VAL A 213 -1.10 -4.00 -2.23
C VAL A 213 -0.64 -2.57 -2.02
N ARG A 214 -0.99 -1.97 -0.87
CA ARG A 214 -0.46 -0.66 -0.49
C ARG A 214 -0.07 -0.63 0.97
N GLU A 215 1.11 -0.08 1.22
CA GLU A 215 1.47 0.48 2.51
C GLU A 215 0.56 1.67 2.84
N SER A 216 -0.44 1.45 3.68
CA SER A 216 -1.51 2.38 4.01
C SER A 216 -1.27 2.99 5.39
N ALA A 217 -0.93 4.28 5.42
CA ALA A 217 -0.84 5.01 6.68
C ALA A 217 -2.22 5.22 7.31
N GLU A 218 -3.26 5.31 6.48
CA GLU A 218 -4.65 5.49 6.89
C GLU A 218 -5.20 4.22 7.55
N ASP A 219 -4.67 3.05 7.18
CA ASP A 219 -5.03 1.75 7.76
C ASP A 219 -3.95 1.19 8.70
N GLU A 220 -2.89 1.95 8.96
CA GLU A 220 -1.76 1.60 9.84
C GLU A 220 -1.08 0.27 9.49
N GLY A 221 -0.91 -0.03 8.20
CA GLY A 221 -0.38 -1.31 7.77
C GLY A 221 -0.30 -1.54 6.27
N LEU A 222 -0.39 -2.81 5.88
CA LEU A 222 -0.38 -3.27 4.49
C LEU A 222 -1.79 -3.69 4.09
N LEU A 223 -2.46 -2.86 3.30
CA LEU A 223 -3.75 -3.20 2.70
C LEU A 223 -3.51 -4.10 1.49
N ILE A 224 -4.21 -5.22 1.45
CA ILE A 224 -4.20 -6.16 0.33
C ILE A 224 -5.64 -6.36 -0.15
N LEU A 225 -5.88 -6.11 -1.43
CA LEU A 225 -7.14 -6.38 -2.12
C LEU A 225 -6.87 -7.42 -3.20
N SER A 226 -7.77 -8.38 -3.35
CA SER A 226 -7.63 -9.45 -4.35
C SER A 226 -8.99 -9.85 -4.91
N ARG A 227 -9.05 -10.12 -6.22
CA ARG A 227 -10.21 -10.76 -6.86
C ARG A 227 -10.31 -12.24 -6.50
N GLU A 228 -9.21 -12.86 -6.12
CA GLU A 228 -9.17 -14.24 -5.64
C GLU A 228 -9.20 -14.31 -4.11
N LYS A 229 -9.80 -15.38 -3.59
CA LYS A 229 -9.78 -15.73 -2.17
C LYS A 229 -8.40 -16.26 -1.78
N LEU A 230 -7.72 -15.62 -0.82
CA LEU A 230 -6.32 -15.89 -0.43
C LEU A 230 -6.15 -16.54 0.95
N GLU A 231 -7.20 -16.69 1.76
CA GLU A 231 -7.14 -17.13 3.15
C GLU A 231 -6.37 -18.45 3.31
N GLY A 232 -6.67 -19.45 2.49
CA GLY A 232 -5.97 -20.74 2.52
C GLY A 232 -4.49 -20.63 2.12
N ARG A 233 -4.15 -19.70 1.21
CA ARG A 233 -2.76 -19.45 0.81
C ARG A 233 -2.00 -18.73 1.93
N PHE A 234 -2.63 -17.75 2.56
CA PHE A 234 -2.08 -17.04 3.72
C PHE A 234 -1.87 -17.96 4.92
N GLU A 235 -2.85 -18.81 5.25
CA GLU A 235 -2.70 -19.81 6.30
C GLU A 235 -1.47 -20.72 6.07
N GLN A 236 -1.29 -21.22 4.85
CA GLN A 236 -0.14 -22.05 4.51
C GLN A 236 1.17 -21.28 4.61
N CYS A 237 1.21 -20.06 4.07
CA CYS A 237 2.40 -19.23 4.11
C CYS A 237 2.80 -18.90 5.55
N PHE A 238 1.85 -18.52 6.40
CA PHE A 238 2.12 -18.16 7.79
C PHE A 238 2.50 -19.37 8.63
N LYS A 239 1.95 -20.57 8.39
CA LYS A 239 2.43 -21.80 9.05
C LYS A 239 3.91 -22.10 8.77
N ALA A 240 4.43 -21.69 7.61
CA ALA A 240 5.84 -21.86 7.26
C ALA A 240 6.76 -20.83 7.93
N VAL A 241 6.19 -19.81 8.58
CA VAL A 241 6.94 -18.80 9.28
C VAL A 241 7.04 -19.19 10.76
N PRO A 242 8.25 -19.42 11.30
CA PRO A 242 8.44 -19.89 12.68
C PRO A 242 7.91 -18.90 13.72
N TRP A 243 7.61 -17.68 13.26
CA TRP A 243 7.09 -16.62 14.07
C TRP A 243 5.62 -16.27 13.86
N ALA A 244 4.78 -17.12 13.26
CA ALA A 244 3.33 -16.90 13.21
C ALA A 244 2.58 -17.94 14.06
N ALA A 245 1.82 -17.49 15.06
CA ALA A 245 0.93 -18.31 15.87
C ALA A 245 -0.51 -17.83 15.67
N PRO A 246 -1.41 -18.59 15.02
CA PRO A 246 -2.81 -18.18 14.91
C PRO A 246 -3.44 -18.05 16.31
N ASP A 247 -4.17 -16.97 16.56
CA ASP A 247 -5.14 -16.91 17.65
C ASP A 247 -6.44 -17.57 17.15
N GLU A 248 -7.02 -18.49 17.91
CA GLU A 248 -8.24 -19.19 17.52
C GLU A 248 -9.51 -18.34 17.70
N LYS A 249 -9.44 -17.26 18.49
CA LYS A 249 -10.62 -16.44 18.85
C LYS A 249 -10.85 -15.24 17.95
N THR A 250 -9.92 -14.97 17.05
CA THR A 250 -9.94 -13.84 16.15
C THR A 250 -9.22 -14.34 14.91
N GLN A 251 -9.66 -14.05 13.68
CA GLN A 251 -8.90 -14.41 12.48
C GLN A 251 -7.60 -13.57 12.42
N MET A 252 -6.69 -13.83 13.36
CA MET A 252 -5.50 -13.06 13.69
C MET A 252 -4.32 -14.04 13.71
N PHE A 253 -3.29 -13.72 12.94
CA PHE A 253 -2.01 -14.40 13.03
C PHE A 253 -1.13 -13.63 13.99
N LEU A 254 -0.93 -14.16 15.19
CA LEU A 254 -0.13 -13.58 16.27
C LEU A 254 1.34 -13.87 16.00
N ILE A 255 2.08 -12.88 15.52
CA ILE A 255 3.43 -13.11 15.03
C ILE A 255 4.51 -13.05 16.15
N ARG A 256 4.84 -14.19 16.81
CA ARG A 256 5.76 -14.34 17.98
C ARG A 256 7.18 -14.82 17.61
N PRO A 257 8.28 -14.43 18.26
CA PRO A 257 9.65 -14.81 17.85
C PRO A 257 9.94 -16.32 17.90
N ALA A 258 10.90 -16.76 17.07
CA ALA A 258 11.58 -18.04 17.22
C ALA A 258 12.52 -17.96 18.44
N ALA A 259 12.53 -18.99 19.29
CA ALA A 259 13.52 -19.08 20.36
C ALA A 259 14.93 -19.01 19.75
N LEU A 260 15.76 -18.08 20.25
CA LEU A 260 17.18 -18.08 19.95
C LEU A 260 17.75 -19.46 20.34
N PRO A 261 18.54 -20.12 19.47
CA PRO A 261 19.29 -21.29 19.91
C PRO A 261 20.24 -20.87 21.03
N ALA A 262 20.27 -21.69 22.09
CA ALA A 262 21.09 -21.50 23.27
C ALA A 262 22.60 -21.43 22.96
#